data_AF-A0A3B8J310-F1
#
_entry.id   AF-A0A3B8J310-F1
#
_cell.length_a   1.000
_cell.length_b   1.000
_cell.length_c   1.000
_cell.angle_alpha   90.00
_cell.angle_beta   90.00
_cell.angle_gamma   90.00
#
_symmetry.space_group_name_H-M   'P 1'
#
loop_
_entity.id
_entity.type
_entity.pdbx_description
1 polymer ?
#
loop_
_entity_poly.entity_id
_entity_poly.type
_entity_poly.pdbx_seq_one_letter_code
_entity_poly.pdbx_strand_id
1 'polypeptide(L)'
;MRRTLLLVLLLGSALATWAQQPADLMPARFAFEPSLPYNQNIPSPSQFLGYDLGIWFSEYATISQYALLLANSSDRVLMGNYGRTYEGRPLLYLVISHPDNLNRIEEIRQNNLKLADPVNTSDAEAEQIMENHPVVVSYSYNIHGNEASTSEAAMQVAYR
;
A
#
# COMPACT_ATOMS: atom_id res chain seq x y z
N MET A 1 -28.35 -4.88 -60.62
CA MET A 1 -27.29 -4.02 -60.04
C MET A 1 -27.72 -3.29 -58.76
N ARG A 2 -28.93 -2.71 -58.68
CA ARG A 2 -29.40 -2.01 -57.44
C ARG A 2 -29.66 -2.90 -56.21
N ARG A 3 -30.05 -4.17 -56.39
CA ARG A 3 -30.32 -5.11 -55.27
C ARG A 3 -29.06 -5.66 -54.60
N THR A 4 -27.96 -5.78 -55.34
CA THR A 4 -26.68 -6.29 -54.83
C THR A 4 -25.93 -5.25 -54.00
N LEU A 5 -26.09 -3.94 -54.29
CA LEU A 5 -25.51 -2.86 -53.48
C LEU A 5 -26.16 -2.73 -52.09
N LEU A 6 -27.47 -3.00 -51.97
CA LEU A 6 -28.20 -2.91 -50.69
C LEU A 6 -27.76 -3.99 -49.68
N LEU A 7 -27.41 -5.19 -50.16
CA LEU A 7 -26.93 -6.29 -49.30
C LEU A 7 -25.51 -6.03 -48.76
N VAL A 8 -24.63 -5.39 -49.53
CA VAL A 8 -23.28 -5.03 -49.08
C VAL A 8 -23.31 -3.91 -48.02
N LEU A 9 -24.23 -2.94 -48.16
CA LEU A 9 -24.45 -1.87 -47.18
C LEU A 9 -25.07 -2.37 -45.86
N LEU A 10 -25.93 -3.39 -45.92
CA LEU A 10 -26.53 -4.00 -44.73
C LEU A 10 -25.56 -4.96 -44.00
N LEU A 11 -24.68 -5.67 -44.70
CA LEU A 11 -23.63 -6.47 -44.04
C LEU A 11 -22.52 -5.59 -43.42
N GLY A 12 -22.18 -4.46 -44.05
CA GLY A 12 -21.18 -3.53 -43.50
C GLY A 12 -21.61 -2.83 -42.20
N SER A 13 -22.91 -2.59 -42.03
CA SER A 13 -23.47 -1.98 -40.81
C SER A 13 -23.62 -2.97 -39.65
N ALA A 14 -23.79 -4.26 -39.93
CA ALA A 14 -23.79 -5.31 -38.91
C ALA A 14 -22.39 -5.58 -38.31
N LEU A 15 -21.31 -5.39 -39.09
CA LEU A 15 -19.92 -5.53 -38.59
C LEU A 15 -19.46 -4.33 -37.73
N ALA A 16 -20.01 -3.14 -37.97
CA ALA A 16 -19.63 -1.93 -37.22
C ALA A 16 -20.13 -1.92 -35.76
N THR A 17 -21.20 -2.66 -35.45
CA THR A 17 -21.75 -2.74 -34.08
C THR A 17 -21.02 -3.74 -33.19
N TRP A 18 -20.32 -4.72 -33.75
CA TRP A 18 -19.50 -5.67 -32.99
C TRP A 18 -18.13 -5.10 -32.57
N ALA A 19 -17.69 -4.00 -33.20
CA ALA A 19 -16.43 -3.34 -32.88
C ALA A 19 -16.52 -2.37 -31.69
N GLN A 20 -17.72 -2.11 -31.16
CA GLN A 20 -17.93 -1.28 -29.98
C GLN A 20 -18.35 -2.15 -28.80
N GLN A 21 -17.44 -2.99 -28.30
CA GLN A 21 -17.54 -3.39 -26.89
C GLN A 21 -17.52 -2.08 -26.08
N PRO A 22 -18.48 -1.83 -25.18
CA PRO A 22 -18.38 -0.68 -24.29
C PRO A 22 -17.07 -0.83 -23.53
N ALA A 23 -16.13 0.09 -23.76
CA ALA A 23 -14.92 0.12 -22.96
C ALA A 23 -15.38 0.33 -21.52
N ASP A 24 -15.11 -0.65 -20.66
CA ASP A 24 -15.25 -0.43 -19.23
C ASP A 24 -14.26 0.69 -18.86
N LEU A 25 -14.81 1.88 -18.61
CA LEU A 25 -14.02 3.07 -18.23
C LEU A 25 -13.69 3.05 -16.73
N MET A 26 -14.32 2.14 -15.98
CA MET A 26 -14.17 1.90 -14.55
C MET A 26 -13.77 0.44 -14.28
N PRO A 27 -12.79 -0.14 -15.02
CA PRO A 27 -12.35 -1.48 -14.71
C PRO A 27 -11.83 -1.45 -13.28
N ALA A 28 -12.05 -2.53 -12.52
CA ALA A 28 -11.49 -2.65 -11.17
C ALA A 28 -9.96 -2.46 -11.28
N ARG A 29 -9.48 -1.24 -10.97
CA ARG A 29 -8.10 -0.83 -11.27
C ARG A 29 -7.09 -1.55 -10.40
N PHE A 30 -7.56 -2.11 -9.28
CA PHE A 30 -6.77 -2.87 -8.33
C PHE A 30 -7.73 -3.62 -7.39
N ALA A 31 -7.65 -4.95 -7.40
CA ALA A 31 -8.33 -5.78 -6.41
C ALA A 31 -7.27 -6.37 -5.49
N PHE A 32 -7.28 -5.86 -4.28
CA PHE A 32 -6.62 -6.40 -3.12
C PHE A 32 -6.98 -7.90 -2.94
N GLU A 33 -5.99 -8.80 -2.82
CA GLU A 33 -6.20 -10.27 -2.78
C GLU A 33 -7.31 -10.66 -1.78
N PRO A 34 -8.48 -11.13 -2.23
CA PRO A 34 -9.64 -11.33 -1.38
C PRO A 34 -9.50 -12.51 -0.43
N SER A 35 -8.61 -13.47 -0.72
CA SER A 35 -8.43 -14.67 0.11
C SER A 35 -7.45 -14.50 1.27
N LEU A 36 -6.86 -13.31 1.48
CA LEU A 36 -5.96 -13.09 2.61
C LEU A 36 -6.73 -13.16 3.93
N PRO A 37 -6.26 -13.96 4.92
CA PRO A 37 -6.91 -14.04 6.22
C PRO A 37 -6.65 -12.77 7.02
N TYR A 38 -7.73 -12.16 7.54
CA TYR A 38 -7.65 -11.02 8.44
C TYR A 38 -7.79 -11.43 9.89
N ASN A 39 -7.08 -10.71 10.76
CA ASN A 39 -7.35 -10.78 12.19
C ASN A 39 -8.65 -10.02 12.50
N GLN A 40 -9.75 -10.76 12.72
CA GLN A 40 -11.08 -10.18 12.99
C GLN A 40 -11.15 -9.34 14.27
N ASN A 41 -10.16 -9.45 15.16
CA ASN A 41 -10.10 -8.64 16.38
C ASN A 41 -9.52 -7.24 16.14
N ILE A 42 -8.93 -6.99 14.97
CA ILE A 42 -8.41 -5.68 14.58
C ILE A 42 -9.46 -5.04 13.68
N PRO A 43 -10.03 -3.87 14.05
CA PRO A 43 -11.00 -3.20 13.20
C PRO A 43 -10.35 -2.71 11.91
N SER A 44 -11.06 -2.84 10.80
CA SER A 44 -10.68 -2.22 9.53
C SER A 44 -10.69 -0.69 9.63
N PRO A 45 -10.08 0.04 8.67
CA PRO A 45 -10.15 1.49 8.66
C PRO A 45 -11.60 2.00 8.65
N SER A 46 -12.49 1.40 7.85
CA SER A 46 -13.89 1.83 7.79
C SER A 46 -14.67 1.55 9.09
N GLN A 47 -14.37 0.43 9.76
CA GLN A 47 -14.96 0.13 11.08
C GLN A 47 -14.49 1.12 12.15
N PHE A 48 -13.22 1.52 12.13
CA PHE A 48 -12.67 2.50 13.06
C PHE A 48 -13.19 3.92 12.78
N LEU A 49 -13.24 4.32 11.51
CA LEU A 49 -13.64 5.68 11.08
C LEU A 49 -15.16 5.89 11.11
N GLY A 50 -15.95 4.83 10.94
CA GLY A 50 -17.40 4.91 10.77
C GLY A 50 -17.85 5.31 9.36
N TYR A 51 -16.93 5.34 8.40
CA TYR A 51 -17.18 5.61 6.98
C TYR A 51 -16.14 4.92 6.10
N ASP A 52 -16.46 4.68 4.84
CA ASP A 52 -15.52 4.09 3.89
C ASP A 52 -14.42 5.08 3.49
N LEU A 53 -13.19 4.56 3.30
CA LEU A 53 -12.06 5.37 2.85
C LEU A 53 -12.38 6.06 1.51
N GLY A 54 -11.98 7.33 1.41
CA GLY A 54 -12.25 8.17 0.23
C GLY A 54 -13.57 8.93 0.25
N ILE A 55 -14.44 8.70 1.24
CA ILE A 55 -15.64 9.52 1.45
C ILE A 55 -15.28 10.86 2.12
N TRP A 56 -14.37 10.84 3.09
CA TRP A 56 -13.85 12.01 3.79
C TRP A 56 -12.32 11.94 3.92
N PHE A 57 -11.69 13.09 4.15
CA PHE A 57 -10.30 13.13 4.58
C PHE A 57 -10.21 13.02 6.10
N SER A 58 -9.45 12.04 6.57
CA SER A 58 -9.20 11.81 7.98
C SER A 58 -8.20 12.83 8.52
N GLU A 59 -8.46 13.36 9.71
CA GLU A 59 -7.50 14.23 10.38
C GLU A 59 -6.26 13.45 10.81
N TYR A 60 -5.12 14.13 10.86
CA TYR A 60 -3.85 13.57 11.35
C TYR A 60 -4.01 12.86 12.71
N ALA A 61 -4.78 13.43 13.63
CA ALA A 61 -5.00 12.84 14.95
C ALA A 61 -5.75 11.50 14.88
N THR A 62 -6.72 11.39 13.98
CA THR A 62 -7.48 10.15 13.74
C THR A 62 -6.60 9.08 13.11
N ILE A 63 -5.82 9.45 12.08
CA ILE A 63 -4.87 8.54 11.42
C ILE A 63 -3.82 8.03 12.42
N SER A 64 -3.28 8.91 13.26
CA SER A 64 -2.28 8.57 14.28
C SER A 64 -2.86 7.63 15.36
N GLN A 65 -4.13 7.83 15.74
CA GLN A 65 -4.84 6.93 16.65
C GLN A 65 -5.06 5.56 16.04
N TYR A 66 -5.41 5.48 14.74
CA TYR A 66 -5.53 4.21 14.05
C TYR A 66 -4.19 3.47 13.96
N ALA A 67 -3.10 4.15 13.65
CA ALA A 67 -1.76 3.58 13.66
C ALA A 67 -1.38 3.01 15.04
N LEU A 68 -1.70 3.73 16.12
CA LEU A 68 -1.51 3.27 17.50
C LEU A 68 -2.39 2.04 17.82
N LEU A 69 -3.64 2.04 17.35
CA LEU A 69 -4.53 0.89 17.51
C LEU A 69 -3.94 -0.36 16.86
N LEU A 70 -3.39 -0.25 15.64
CA LEU A 70 -2.75 -1.38 14.96
C LEU A 70 -1.56 -1.91 15.75
N ALA A 71 -0.69 -1.01 16.23
CA ALA A 71 0.48 -1.35 17.04
C ALA A 71 0.11 -2.02 18.38
N ASN A 72 -0.98 -1.60 19.01
CA ASN A 72 -1.44 -2.19 20.27
C ASN A 72 -2.18 -3.53 20.09
N SER A 73 -2.71 -3.80 18.90
CA SER A 73 -3.58 -4.95 18.63
C SER A 73 -2.89 -6.08 17.87
N SER A 74 -1.63 -5.89 17.45
CA SER A 74 -0.90 -6.82 16.60
C SER A 74 0.55 -7.00 17.05
N ASP A 75 1.00 -8.24 17.17
CA ASP A 75 2.41 -8.60 17.40
C ASP A 75 3.29 -8.39 16.15
N ARG A 76 2.68 -8.00 15.02
CA ARG A 76 3.34 -7.74 13.74
C ARG A 76 3.62 -6.27 13.48
N VAL A 77 3.21 -5.37 14.37
CA VAL A 77 3.31 -3.93 14.15
C VAL A 77 4.09 -3.29 15.29
N LEU A 78 5.26 -2.73 14.97
CA LEU A 78 5.97 -1.81 15.87
C LEU A 78 5.72 -0.38 15.42
N MET A 79 5.40 0.49 16.37
CA MET A 79 5.26 1.93 16.12
C MET A 79 6.44 2.67 16.72
N GLY A 80 6.96 3.64 15.97
CA GLY A 80 8.01 4.52 16.45
C GLY A 80 7.83 5.95 15.99
N ASN A 81 8.73 6.81 16.46
CA ASN A 81 8.77 8.22 16.13
C ASN A 81 10.18 8.56 15.62
N TYR A 82 10.26 9.27 14.50
CA TYR A 82 11.53 9.67 13.89
C TYR A 82 11.80 11.18 13.93
N GLY A 83 10.88 11.96 14.50
CA GLY A 83 11.03 13.40 14.61
C GLY A 83 9.75 14.13 15.00
N ARG A 84 9.79 15.45 14.84
CA ARG A 84 8.64 16.33 15.05
C ARG A 84 8.54 17.36 13.93
N THR A 85 7.32 17.75 13.60
CA THR A 85 7.08 18.89 12.71
C THR A 85 7.48 20.20 13.40
N TYR A 86 7.51 21.29 12.63
CA TYR A 86 7.70 22.64 13.17
C TYR A 86 6.68 23.00 14.26
N GLU A 87 5.42 22.57 14.09
CA GLU A 87 4.35 22.75 15.10
C GLU A 87 4.40 21.72 16.24
N GLY A 88 5.43 20.89 16.32
CA GLY A 88 5.62 19.92 17.40
C GLY A 88 4.85 18.60 17.24
N ARG A 89 4.15 18.38 16.13
CA ARG A 89 3.41 17.13 15.87
C ARG A 89 4.39 15.97 15.66
N PRO A 90 4.17 14.79 16.25
CA PRO A 90 5.10 13.68 16.09
C PRO A 90 5.12 13.13 14.65
N LEU A 91 6.30 12.81 14.14
CA LEU A 91 6.45 12.11 12.87
C LEU A 91 6.56 10.61 13.16
N LEU A 92 5.56 9.86 12.72
CA LEU A 92 5.35 8.47 13.10
C LEU A 92 5.78 7.52 11.98
N TYR A 93 6.26 6.34 12.35
CA TYR A 93 6.47 5.23 11.43
C TYR A 93 5.90 3.94 12.03
N LEU A 94 5.50 3.03 11.14
CA LEU A 94 5.16 1.65 11.48
C LEU A 94 6.17 0.72 10.82
N VAL A 95 6.67 -0.26 11.57
CA VAL A 95 7.38 -1.42 11.03
C VAL A 95 6.43 -2.60 11.11
N ILE A 96 6.09 -3.14 9.95
CA ILE A 96 5.14 -4.25 9.81
C ILE A 96 5.91 -5.47 9.31
N SER A 97 6.00 -6.53 10.12
CA SER A 97 6.72 -7.75 9.76
C SER A 97 6.27 -8.96 10.59
N HIS A 98 6.84 -10.14 10.31
CA HIS A 98 6.69 -11.30 11.18
C HIS A 98 7.32 -11.02 12.56
N PRO A 99 6.74 -11.53 13.68
CA PRO A 99 7.31 -11.32 15.01
C PRO A 99 8.79 -11.73 15.11
N ASP A 100 9.20 -12.79 14.41
CA ASP A 100 10.60 -13.24 14.38
C ASP A 100 11.56 -12.19 13.80
N ASN A 101 11.12 -11.41 12.81
CA ASN A 101 11.91 -10.30 12.28
C ASN A 101 11.92 -9.12 13.25
N LEU A 102 10.78 -8.82 13.89
CA LEU A 102 10.68 -7.73 14.85
C LEU A 102 11.56 -7.97 16.09
N ASN A 103 11.69 -9.22 16.52
CA ASN A 103 12.57 -9.63 17.62
C ASN A 103 14.07 -9.39 17.32
N ARG A 104 14.45 -9.32 16.04
CA ARG A 104 15.82 -9.03 15.58
C ARG A 104 15.91 -7.74 14.74
N ILE A 105 14.99 -6.79 14.94
CA ILE A 105 14.86 -5.62 14.08
C ILE A 105 16.14 -4.77 14.02
N GLU A 106 16.90 -4.70 15.12
CA GLU A 106 18.15 -3.96 15.16
C GLU A 106 19.24 -4.65 14.32
N GLU A 107 19.33 -5.98 14.33
CA GLU A 107 20.22 -6.74 13.44
C GLU A 107 19.88 -6.48 11.97
N ILE A 108 18.58 -6.55 11.61
CA ILE A 108 18.10 -6.23 10.27
C ILE A 108 18.51 -4.80 9.89
N ARG A 109 18.32 -3.83 10.78
CA ARG A 109 18.68 -2.43 10.52
C ARG A 109 20.17 -2.27 10.26
N GLN A 110 21.04 -2.89 11.06
CA GLN A 110 22.50 -2.82 10.88
C GLN A 110 22.93 -3.49 9.58
N ASN A 111 22.36 -4.66 9.27
CA ASN A 111 22.63 -5.36 8.01
C ASN A 111 22.23 -4.52 6.80
N ASN A 112 21.06 -3.85 6.86
CA ASN A 112 20.62 -2.96 5.79
C ASN A 112 21.56 -1.74 5.62
N LEU A 113 22.14 -1.22 6.71
CA LEU A 113 23.16 -0.15 6.63
C LEU A 113 24.46 -0.64 5.99
N LYS A 114 24.92 -1.85 6.32
CA LYS A 114 26.10 -2.45 5.67
C LYS A 114 25.89 -2.65 4.18
N LEU A 115 24.75 -3.22 3.79
CA LEU A 115 24.40 -3.39 2.37
C LEU A 115 24.30 -2.07 1.61
N ALA A 116 23.97 -0.96 2.29
CA ALA A 116 23.93 0.38 1.72
C ALA A 116 25.31 1.09 1.69
N ASP A 117 26.35 0.50 2.30
CA ASP A 117 27.70 1.04 2.37
C ASP A 117 28.71 0.14 1.63
N PRO A 118 28.81 0.25 0.31
CA PRO A 118 29.74 -0.54 -0.49
C PRO A 118 31.21 -0.12 -0.31
N VAL A 119 31.49 0.98 0.39
CA VAL A 119 32.87 1.43 0.66
C VAL A 119 33.48 0.60 1.77
N ASN A 120 32.69 0.26 2.79
CA ASN A 120 33.16 -0.47 3.98
C ASN A 120 32.69 -1.93 4.06
N THR A 121 31.80 -2.35 3.17
CA THR A 121 31.27 -3.73 3.12
C THR A 121 31.82 -4.46 1.91
N SER A 122 32.53 -5.57 2.12
CA SER A 122 33.05 -6.40 1.02
C SER A 122 31.94 -7.21 0.35
N ASP A 123 32.15 -7.62 -0.92
CA ASP A 123 31.19 -8.45 -1.66
C ASP A 123 30.87 -9.76 -0.91
N ALA A 124 31.87 -10.41 -0.31
CA ALA A 124 31.68 -11.64 0.46
C ALA A 124 30.84 -11.42 1.73
N GLU A 125 31.01 -10.29 2.42
CA GLU A 125 30.18 -9.93 3.56
C GLU A 125 28.75 -9.61 3.14
N ALA A 126 28.57 -8.88 2.03
CA ALA A 126 27.26 -8.58 1.47
C ALA A 126 26.51 -9.86 1.08
N GLU A 127 27.18 -10.80 0.40
CA GLU A 127 26.62 -12.11 0.05
C GLU A 127 26.15 -12.87 1.30
N GLN A 128 26.99 -12.94 2.34
CA GLN A 128 26.64 -13.59 3.60
C GLN A 128 25.42 -12.94 4.28
N ILE A 129 25.33 -11.61 4.30
CA ILE A 129 24.17 -10.90 4.84
C ILE A 129 22.91 -11.27 4.06
N MET A 130 22.99 -11.28 2.72
CA MET A 130 21.84 -11.52 1.84
C MET A 130 21.23 -12.93 1.98
N GLU A 131 21.96 -13.92 2.49
CA GLU A 131 21.43 -15.28 2.69
C GLU A 131 20.20 -15.32 3.60
N ASN A 132 20.15 -14.46 4.64
CA ASN A 132 19.11 -14.48 5.68
C ASN A 132 18.49 -13.10 5.96
N HIS A 133 18.81 -12.10 5.13
CA HIS A 133 18.28 -10.75 5.25
C HIS A 133 16.91 -10.65 4.56
N PRO A 134 15.86 -10.17 5.25
CA PRO A 134 14.57 -9.95 4.60
C PRO A 134 14.65 -8.77 3.63
N VAL A 135 13.79 -8.78 2.60
CA VAL A 135 13.61 -7.59 1.76
C VAL A 135 12.98 -6.48 2.60
N VAL A 136 13.63 -5.31 2.63
CA VAL A 136 13.13 -4.12 3.30
C VAL A 136 12.54 -3.16 2.26
N VAL A 137 11.26 -2.84 2.43
CA VAL A 137 10.56 -1.85 1.59
C VAL A 137 10.08 -0.71 2.50
N SER A 138 10.26 0.53 2.05
CA SER A 138 9.83 1.72 2.77
C SER A 138 8.83 2.51 1.94
N TYR A 139 7.70 2.85 2.56
CA TYR A 139 6.68 3.71 1.98
C TYR A 139 6.57 4.99 2.81
N SER A 140 6.63 6.13 2.13
CA SER A 140 6.40 7.44 2.75
C SER A 140 5.11 8.01 2.20
N TYR A 141 4.22 8.44 3.09
CA TYR A 141 2.90 8.95 2.76
C TYR A 141 2.76 10.41 3.18
N ASN A 142 2.00 11.17 2.40
CA ASN A 142 1.55 12.52 2.71
C ASN A 142 2.68 13.54 3.02
N ILE A 143 3.75 13.52 2.23
CA ILE A 143 4.82 14.53 2.29
C ILE A 143 4.28 15.93 1.95
N HIS A 144 3.34 16.00 1.00
CA HIS A 144 2.59 17.22 0.69
C HIS A 144 1.24 17.20 1.41
N GLY A 145 0.99 18.19 2.28
CA GLY A 145 -0.22 18.24 3.11
C GLY A 145 -1.54 18.39 2.34
N ASN A 146 -1.49 18.78 1.07
CA ASN A 146 -2.66 18.89 0.18
C ASN A 146 -2.92 17.59 -0.64
N GLU A 147 -2.17 16.52 -0.40
CA GLU A 147 -2.31 15.20 -1.07
C GLU A 147 -2.84 14.14 -0.10
N ALA A 148 -4.01 14.40 0.49
CA ALA A 148 -4.55 13.64 1.63
C ALA A 148 -4.89 12.16 1.33
N SER A 149 -5.13 11.80 0.06
CA SER A 149 -5.47 10.43 -0.35
C SER A 149 -4.39 9.40 0.02
N THR A 150 -3.13 9.83 0.13
CA THR A 150 -2.00 8.96 0.50
C THR A 150 -2.08 8.50 1.96
N SER A 151 -2.59 9.33 2.87
CA SER A 151 -2.80 8.95 4.28
C SER A 151 -3.93 7.92 4.43
N GLU A 152 -4.99 8.07 3.64
CA GLU A 152 -6.08 7.07 3.58
C GLU A 152 -5.54 5.71 3.09
N ALA A 153 -4.72 5.74 2.04
CA ALA A 153 -4.07 4.55 1.52
C ALA A 153 -3.13 3.90 2.56
N ALA A 154 -2.40 4.70 3.35
CA ALA A 154 -1.53 4.19 4.40
C ALA A 154 -2.30 3.37 5.45
N MET A 155 -3.49 3.81 5.86
CA MET A 155 -4.33 3.06 6.80
C MET A 155 -4.76 1.71 6.21
N GLN A 156 -5.13 1.68 4.93
CA GLN A 156 -5.54 0.45 4.24
C GLN A 156 -4.36 -0.51 4.05
N VAL A 157 -3.19 -0.01 3.67
CA VAL A 157 -1.98 -0.80 3.46
C VAL A 157 -1.47 -1.38 4.78
N ALA A 158 -1.49 -0.60 5.87
CA ALA A 158 -1.04 -1.08 7.18
C ALA A 158 -1.96 -2.13 7.81
N TYR A 159 -3.26 -2.14 7.45
CA TYR A 159 -4.23 -3.09 7.98
C TYR A 159 -4.23 -4.45 7.27
N ARG A 160 -3.95 -4.49 5.96
CA ARG A 160 -3.93 -5.73 5.18
C ARG A 160 -2.67 -6.54 5.42
#